data_AF-A0A535XLI4-F1
#
_entry.id   AF-A0A535XLI4-F1
#
_cell.length_a   1.000
_cell.length_b   1.000
_cell.length_c   1.000
_cell.angle_alpha   90.00
_cell.angle_beta   90.00
_cell.angle_gamma   90.00
#
_symmetry.space_group_name_H-M   'P 1'
#
loop_
_entity.id
_entity.type
_entity.pdbx_description
1 polymer ?
#
loop_
_entity_poly.entity_id
_entity_poly.type
_entity_poly.pdbx_seq_one_letter_code
_entity_poly.pdbx_strand_id
1 'polypeptide(L)'
;MASRADDLPAAPRLGSSIRTAGVDFYFQSIRLVLANAIWGVCLLIDLGIVTFLSPLLGLLLSPFLAIAAAGVFRLAALIARDEPPDFSDVTDAWRRYLRPSLALGAAMVIAGTVLVVDTIGAIGSSNALAWGLATFAALGLLALGTYALLAWPILVDPNRERQSVGARLRLAGLLLAAFPGRMAGLAIVCGVVLIASAIAFAALITISVAFVALVACRYVLPAADRLEARLNRVAASGDRSQDDSE
;
A
#
# COMPACT_ATOMS: atom_id res chain seq x y z
N MET A 1 -39.78 -4.37 -2.32
CA MET A 1 -38.60 -5.13 -1.84
C MET A 1 -37.53 -5.10 -2.93
N ALA A 2 -36.78 -4.00 -3.04
CA ALA A 2 -35.59 -3.96 -3.88
C ALA A 2 -34.54 -4.88 -3.25
N SER A 3 -33.91 -5.75 -4.02
CA SER A 3 -33.03 -6.77 -3.49
C SER A 3 -31.79 -6.12 -2.85
N ARG A 4 -31.44 -6.51 -1.62
CA ARG A 4 -30.20 -6.11 -0.92
C ARG A 4 -28.90 -6.42 -1.70
N ALA A 5 -28.99 -7.04 -2.87
CA ALA A 5 -27.85 -7.35 -3.72
C ALA A 5 -27.40 -6.15 -4.58
N ASP A 6 -28.24 -5.14 -4.79
CA ASP A 6 -27.94 -3.98 -5.65
C ASP A 6 -27.09 -2.88 -4.98
N ASP A 7 -26.88 -2.93 -3.65
CA ASP A 7 -26.16 -1.87 -2.91
C ASP A 7 -24.62 -2.05 -2.87
N LEU A 8 -24.06 -3.02 -3.59
CA LEU A 8 -22.60 -3.20 -3.60
C LEU A 8 -21.94 -2.22 -4.57
N PRO A 9 -20.86 -1.53 -4.15
CA PRO A 9 -20.06 -0.72 -5.06
C PRO A 9 -19.67 -1.53 -6.30
N ALA A 10 -19.67 -0.87 -7.47
CA ALA A 10 -19.22 -1.49 -8.71
C ALA A 10 -17.79 -2.03 -8.55
N ALA A 11 -17.45 -3.11 -9.26
CA ALA A 11 -16.10 -3.65 -9.21
C ALA A 11 -15.09 -2.61 -9.70
N PRO A 12 -14.04 -2.29 -8.93
CA PRO A 12 -13.04 -1.34 -9.38
C PRO A 12 -12.33 -1.89 -10.62
N ARG A 13 -12.20 -1.06 -11.65
CA ARG A 13 -11.46 -1.36 -12.87
C ARG A 13 -10.15 -0.58 -12.85
N LEU A 14 -9.03 -1.23 -13.12
CA LEU A 14 -7.72 -0.61 -13.01
C LEU A 14 -7.58 0.62 -13.92
N GLY A 15 -8.05 0.52 -15.17
CA GLY A 15 -8.04 1.63 -16.12
C GLY A 15 -8.88 2.84 -15.66
N SER A 16 -10.04 2.61 -15.02
CA SER A 16 -10.83 3.73 -14.49
C SER A 16 -10.15 4.33 -13.26
N SER A 17 -9.58 3.52 -12.38
CA SER A 17 -8.85 4.02 -11.20
C SER A 17 -7.64 4.87 -11.60
N ILE A 18 -6.88 4.47 -12.64
CA ILE A 18 -5.76 5.28 -13.18
C ILE A 18 -6.27 6.59 -13.76
N ARG A 19 -7.32 6.55 -14.59
CA ARG A 19 -7.89 7.76 -15.20
C ARG A 19 -8.38 8.74 -14.13
N THR A 20 -9.15 8.26 -13.16
CA THR A 20 -9.66 9.08 -12.06
C THR A 20 -8.52 9.61 -11.20
N ALA A 21 -7.52 8.79 -10.85
CA ALA A 21 -6.34 9.24 -10.13
C ALA A 21 -5.57 10.35 -10.87
N GLY A 22 -5.50 10.30 -12.21
CA GLY A 22 -4.89 11.37 -13.00
C GLY A 22 -5.66 12.69 -12.93
N VAL A 23 -6.99 12.63 -12.96
CA VAL A 23 -7.85 13.81 -12.80
C VAL A 23 -7.73 14.38 -11.38
N ASP A 24 -7.79 13.52 -10.36
CA ASP A 24 -7.63 13.91 -8.96
C ASP A 24 -6.25 14.52 -8.70
N PHE A 25 -5.20 13.93 -9.27
CA PHE A 25 -3.84 14.46 -9.16
C PHE A 25 -3.74 15.86 -9.76
N TYR A 26 -4.39 16.12 -10.90
CA TYR A 26 -4.40 17.45 -11.51
C TYR A 26 -5.04 18.49 -10.56
N PHE A 27 -6.22 18.19 -10.03
CA PHE A 27 -6.96 19.12 -9.15
C PHE A 27 -6.35 19.27 -7.76
N GLN A 28 -5.69 18.23 -7.22
CA GLN A 28 -5.07 18.24 -5.89
C GLN A 28 -3.54 18.29 -5.94
N SER A 29 -2.99 18.70 -7.09
CA SER A 29 -1.55 18.62 -7.41
C SER A 29 -0.67 19.29 -6.36
N ILE A 30 -1.00 20.52 -5.95
CA ILE A 30 -0.19 21.27 -4.98
C ILE A 30 0.00 20.47 -3.68
N ARG A 31 -1.07 19.93 -3.12
CA ARG A 31 -1.04 19.21 -1.84
C ARG A 31 -0.29 17.89 -1.96
N LEU A 32 -0.55 17.15 -3.02
CA LEU A 32 0.07 15.87 -3.29
C LEU A 32 1.56 16.01 -3.61
N VAL A 33 1.96 17.01 -4.39
CA VAL A 33 3.36 17.32 -4.70
C VAL A 33 4.11 17.73 -3.45
N LEU A 34 3.52 18.56 -2.57
CA LEU A 34 4.16 18.93 -1.31
C LEU A 34 4.36 17.72 -0.38
N ALA A 35 3.33 16.88 -0.23
CA ALA A 35 3.44 15.65 0.56
C ALA A 35 4.48 14.68 -0.04
N ASN A 36 4.50 14.54 -1.37
CA ASN A 36 5.49 13.72 -2.09
C ASN A 36 6.91 14.28 -1.93
N ALA A 37 7.07 15.60 -1.97
CA ALA A 37 8.36 16.26 -1.80
C ALA A 37 8.94 15.99 -0.41
N ILE A 38 8.11 16.00 0.65
CA ILE A 38 8.55 15.62 1.99
C ILE A 38 9.02 14.17 2.02
N TRP A 39 8.24 13.25 1.45
CA TRP A 39 8.64 11.85 1.33
C TRP A 39 9.95 11.69 0.54
N GLY A 40 10.09 12.43 -0.57
CA GLY A 40 11.29 12.46 -1.41
C GLY A 40 12.51 12.99 -0.68
N VAL A 41 12.37 14.03 0.15
CA VAL A 41 13.44 14.53 1.01
C VAL A 41 13.86 13.46 2.02
N CYS A 42 12.91 12.77 2.67
CA CYS A 42 13.22 11.66 3.57
C CYS A 42 14.00 10.55 2.84
N LEU A 43 13.58 10.19 1.62
CA LEU A 43 14.29 9.20 0.80
C LEU A 43 15.71 9.68 0.45
N LEU A 44 15.88 10.94 0.05
CA LEU A 44 17.20 11.50 -0.28
C LEU A 44 18.14 11.49 0.92
N ILE A 45 17.63 11.82 2.11
CA ILE A 45 18.41 11.75 3.35
C ILE A 45 18.83 10.30 3.62
N ASP A 46 17.91 9.34 3.53
CA ASP A 46 18.21 7.92 3.74
C ASP A 46 19.24 7.40 2.75
N LEU A 47 19.07 7.68 1.45
CA LEU A 47 20.04 7.32 0.41
C LEU A 47 21.41 7.98 0.64
N GLY A 48 21.43 9.24 1.08
CA GLY A 48 22.65 9.93 1.47
C GLY A 48 23.36 9.25 2.63
N ILE A 49 22.62 8.80 3.65
CA ILE A 49 23.16 8.06 4.79
C ILE A 49 23.74 6.71 4.33
N VAL A 50 22.99 5.96 3.51
CA VAL A 50 23.46 4.67 2.96
C VAL A 50 24.75 4.84 2.16
N THR A 51 24.82 5.89 1.33
CA THR A 51 25.93 6.10 0.38
C THR A 51 27.17 6.70 1.03
N PHE A 52 27.00 7.68 1.92
CA PHE A 52 28.10 8.50 2.43
C PHE A 52 28.47 8.25 3.89
N LEU A 53 27.57 7.67 4.71
CA LEU A 53 27.82 7.46 6.14
C LEU A 53 27.95 5.98 6.50
N SER A 54 26.87 5.21 6.37
CA SER A 54 26.82 3.80 6.74
C SER A 54 25.58 3.12 6.16
N PRO A 55 25.76 2.03 5.37
CA PRO A 55 24.63 1.24 4.87
C PRO A 55 23.75 0.68 5.99
N LEU A 56 24.36 0.28 7.11
CA LEU A 56 23.62 -0.25 8.26
C LEU A 56 22.78 0.83 8.93
N LEU A 57 23.30 2.06 9.05
CA LEU A 57 22.56 3.18 9.62
C LEU A 57 21.38 3.58 8.74
N GLY A 58 21.58 3.63 7.42
CA GLY A 58 20.49 3.89 6.47
C GLY A 58 19.41 2.82 6.60
N LEU A 59 19.78 1.54 6.58
CA LEU A 59 18.83 0.44 6.77
C LEU A 59 18.03 0.54 8.09
N LEU A 60 18.68 0.95 9.18
CA LEU A 60 18.04 1.14 10.48
C LEU A 60 17.05 2.31 10.48
N LEU A 61 17.29 3.34 9.66
CA LEU A 61 16.48 4.54 9.54
C LEU A 61 15.42 4.45 8.43
N SER A 62 15.54 3.53 7.47
CA SER A 62 14.56 3.32 6.40
C SER A 62 13.11 3.15 6.90
N PRO A 63 12.81 2.53 8.05
CA PRO A 63 11.44 2.48 8.59
C PRO A 63 10.79 3.86 8.81
N PHE A 64 11.57 4.93 8.98
CA PHE A 64 11.02 6.28 9.14
C PHE A 64 10.39 6.84 7.86
N LEU A 65 10.79 6.34 6.67
CA LEU A 65 10.10 6.69 5.41
C LEU A 65 8.62 6.28 5.44
N ALA A 66 8.28 5.26 6.22
CA ALA A 66 6.91 4.77 6.37
C ALA A 66 5.98 5.83 7.00
N ILE A 67 6.51 6.72 7.85
CA ILE A 67 5.75 7.83 8.43
C ILE A 67 5.37 8.83 7.33
N ALA A 68 6.35 9.24 6.52
CA ALA A 68 6.10 10.15 5.40
C ALA A 68 5.12 9.53 4.38
N ALA A 69 5.27 8.22 4.11
CA ALA A 69 4.36 7.48 3.23
C ALA A 69 2.92 7.49 3.77
N ALA A 70 2.73 7.30 5.08
CA ALA A 70 1.40 7.36 5.71
C ALA A 70 0.69 8.70 5.45
N GLY A 71 1.43 9.80 5.45
CA GLY A 71 0.89 11.14 5.14
C GLY A 71 0.43 11.25 3.68
N VAL A 72 1.24 10.79 2.73
CA VAL A 72 0.88 10.76 1.29
C VAL A 72 -0.36 9.89 1.05
N PHE A 73 -0.37 8.69 1.62
CA PHE A 73 -1.50 7.77 1.49
C PHE A 73 -2.75 8.28 2.19
N ARG A 74 -2.64 9.04 3.30
CA ARG A 74 -3.80 9.65 3.95
C ARG A 74 -4.49 10.65 3.03
N LEU A 75 -3.74 11.57 2.43
CA LEU A 75 -4.31 12.51 1.46
C LEU A 75 -4.96 11.76 0.30
N ALA A 76 -4.27 10.74 -0.24
CA ALA A 76 -4.82 9.94 -1.32
C ALA A 76 -6.10 9.19 -0.91
N ALA A 77 -6.19 8.71 0.33
CA ALA A 77 -7.38 8.04 0.84
C ALA A 77 -8.56 9.00 1.01
N LEU A 78 -8.34 10.20 1.56
CA LEU A 78 -9.36 11.24 1.68
C LEU A 78 -9.92 11.62 0.30
N ILE A 79 -9.01 11.88 -0.66
CA ILE A 79 -9.39 12.15 -2.06
C ILE A 79 -10.17 10.98 -2.66
N ALA A 80 -9.73 9.74 -2.43
CA ALA A 80 -10.41 8.56 -2.95
C ALA A 80 -11.81 8.34 -2.33
N ARG A 81 -12.05 8.89 -1.14
CA ARG A 81 -13.34 8.92 -0.43
C ARG A 81 -14.16 10.17 -0.71
N ASP A 82 -13.68 11.03 -1.60
CA ASP A 82 -14.28 12.32 -1.95
C ASP A 82 -14.47 13.24 -0.70
N GLU A 83 -13.62 13.05 0.31
CA GLU A 83 -13.50 13.94 1.47
C GLU A 83 -12.55 15.10 1.14
N PRO A 84 -12.83 16.33 1.61
CA PRO A 84 -11.98 17.49 1.33
C PRO A 84 -10.61 17.29 2.00
N PRO A 85 -9.51 17.09 1.25
CA PRO A 85 -8.21 16.93 1.86
C PRO A 85 -7.74 18.29 2.40
N ASP A 86 -6.95 18.31 3.45
CA ASP A 86 -6.13 19.45 3.81
C ASP A 86 -4.70 19.02 4.16
N PHE A 87 -3.75 19.95 4.07
CA PHE A 87 -2.36 19.61 4.35
C PHE A 87 -2.13 19.25 5.83
N SER A 88 -2.96 19.77 6.74
CA SER A 88 -2.93 19.36 8.15
C SER A 88 -3.19 17.85 8.34
N ASP A 89 -3.95 17.22 7.45
CA ASP A 89 -4.22 15.78 7.49
C ASP A 89 -2.95 14.94 7.35
N VAL A 90 -1.92 15.46 6.67
CA VAL A 90 -0.60 14.82 6.59
C VAL A 90 0.03 14.74 7.96
N THR A 91 0.06 15.88 8.67
CA THR A 91 0.69 15.96 10.00
C THR A 91 -0.12 15.22 11.05
N ASP A 92 -1.45 15.23 10.95
CA ASP A 92 -2.32 14.46 11.82
C ASP A 92 -2.17 12.96 11.57
N ALA A 93 -2.01 12.54 10.31
CA ALA A 93 -1.69 11.16 9.98
C ALA A 93 -0.37 10.71 10.61
N TRP A 94 0.68 11.54 10.56
CA TRP A 94 1.96 11.18 11.18
C TRP A 94 1.83 10.98 12.69
N ARG A 95 1.07 11.83 13.38
CA ARG A 95 0.85 11.71 14.83
C ARG A 95 0.01 10.48 15.16
N ARG A 96 -1.12 10.32 14.46
CA ARG A 96 -2.11 9.26 14.70
C ARG A 96 -1.57 7.88 14.33
N TYR A 97 -0.84 7.79 13.21
CA TYR A 97 -0.32 6.54 12.68
C TYR A 97 1.18 6.36 12.91
N LEU A 98 1.82 7.12 13.81
CA LEU A 98 3.26 7.03 14.07
C LEU A 98 3.70 5.59 14.36
N ARG A 99 3.11 4.99 15.41
CA ARG A 99 3.43 3.64 15.86
C ARG A 99 3.10 2.57 14.81
N PRO A 100 1.87 2.51 14.23
CA PRO A 100 1.56 1.48 13.26
C PRO A 100 2.35 1.64 11.95
N SER A 101 2.65 2.86 11.51
CA SER A 101 3.46 3.10 10.30
C SER A 101 4.90 2.67 10.52
N LEU A 102 5.49 2.97 11.68
CA LEU A 102 6.83 2.50 12.05
C LEU A 102 6.89 0.98 12.17
N ALA A 103 5.89 0.34 12.81
CA ALA A 103 5.84 -1.11 12.92
C ALA A 103 5.71 -1.78 11.55
N LEU A 104 4.82 -1.27 10.69
CA LEU A 104 4.67 -1.76 9.32
C LEU A 104 5.95 -1.53 8.51
N GLY A 105 6.54 -0.33 8.59
CA GLY A 105 7.79 0.03 7.93
C GLY A 105 8.95 -0.87 8.35
N ALA A 106 9.13 -1.10 9.65
CA ALA A 106 10.16 -1.98 10.18
C ALA A 106 9.97 -3.43 9.70
N ALA A 107 8.74 -3.94 9.76
CA ALA A 107 8.43 -5.28 9.25
C ALA A 107 8.74 -5.41 7.75
N MET A 108 8.39 -4.40 6.95
CA MET A 108 8.67 -4.37 5.51
C MET A 108 10.17 -4.28 5.21
N VAL A 109 10.91 -3.46 5.96
CA VAL A 109 12.37 -3.33 5.79
C VAL A 109 13.08 -4.62 6.15
N ILE A 110 12.73 -5.25 7.29
CA ILE A 110 13.32 -6.52 7.71
C ILE A 110 13.03 -7.61 6.68
N ALA A 111 11.76 -7.81 6.33
CA ALA A 111 11.36 -8.83 5.37
C ALA A 111 11.99 -8.58 3.98
N GLY A 112 11.92 -7.34 3.50
CA GLY A 112 12.50 -6.94 2.22
C GLY A 112 14.01 -7.17 2.17
N THR A 113 14.73 -6.83 3.24
CA THR A 113 16.18 -7.03 3.31
C THR A 113 16.54 -8.50 3.24
N VAL A 114 15.89 -9.36 4.02
CA VAL A 114 16.13 -10.81 3.99
C VAL A 114 15.91 -11.35 2.57
N LEU A 115 14.77 -11.01 1.95
CA LEU A 115 14.44 -11.51 0.62
C LEU A 115 15.38 -10.96 -0.46
N VAL A 116 15.82 -9.70 -0.37
CA VAL A 116 16.81 -9.11 -1.30
C VAL A 116 18.16 -9.81 -1.14
N VAL A 117 18.63 -10.01 0.10
CA VAL A 117 19.90 -10.69 0.38
C VAL A 117 19.87 -12.12 -0.16
N ASP A 118 18.78 -12.87 0.07
CA ASP A 118 18.62 -14.22 -0.45
C ASP A 118 18.60 -14.26 -1.99
N THR A 119 17.92 -13.29 -2.62
CA THR A 119 17.85 -13.19 -4.08
C THR A 119 19.21 -12.87 -4.69
N ILE A 120 19.94 -11.88 -4.14
CA ILE A 120 21.25 -11.46 -4.66
C ILE A 120 22.32 -12.51 -4.37
N GLY A 121 22.31 -13.10 -3.17
CA GLY A 121 23.29 -14.12 -2.76
C GLY A 121 23.30 -15.35 -3.68
N ALA A 122 22.15 -15.70 -4.25
CA ALA A 122 22.05 -16.82 -5.18
C ALA A 122 22.64 -16.55 -6.57
N ILE A 123 22.74 -15.30 -7.02
CA ILE A 123 23.30 -14.96 -8.34
C ILE A 123 24.77 -15.43 -8.46
N GLY A 124 25.50 -15.43 -7.34
CA GLY A 124 26.88 -15.93 -7.29
C GLY A 124 27.00 -17.44 -7.06
N SER A 125 25.89 -18.17 -6.91
CA SER A 125 25.90 -19.59 -6.54
C SER A 125 25.73 -20.51 -7.75
N SER A 126 26.56 -21.55 -7.82
CA SER A 126 26.38 -22.66 -8.78
C SER A 126 25.39 -23.73 -8.28
N ASN A 127 24.85 -23.59 -7.06
CA ASN A 127 23.99 -24.59 -6.43
C ASN A 127 22.53 -24.44 -6.87
N ALA A 128 21.93 -25.49 -7.43
CA ALA A 128 20.52 -25.51 -7.83
C ALA A 128 19.54 -25.19 -6.69
N LEU A 129 19.88 -25.58 -5.44
CA LEU A 129 19.07 -25.26 -4.27
C LEU A 129 19.06 -23.75 -3.98
N ALA A 130 20.18 -23.06 -4.20
CA ALA A 130 20.25 -21.61 -4.04
C ALA A 130 19.36 -20.89 -5.05
N TRP A 131 19.33 -21.34 -6.30
CA TRP A 131 18.41 -20.82 -7.32
C TRP A 131 16.94 -21.04 -6.99
N GLY A 132 16.60 -22.21 -6.42
CA GLY A 132 15.26 -22.49 -5.92
C GLY A 132 14.83 -21.50 -4.83
N LEU A 133 15.67 -21.29 -3.82
CA LEU A 133 15.41 -20.33 -2.74
C LEU A 133 15.31 -18.89 -3.25
N ALA A 134 16.18 -18.48 -4.17
CA ALA A 134 16.14 -17.15 -4.78
C ALA A 134 14.83 -16.88 -5.53
N THR A 135 14.31 -17.90 -6.22
CA THR A 135 13.02 -17.80 -6.91
C THR A 135 11.90 -17.56 -5.90
N PHE A 136 11.88 -18.30 -4.78
CA PHE A 136 10.92 -18.06 -3.70
C PHE A 136 11.11 -16.68 -3.06
N ALA A 137 12.34 -16.22 -2.87
CA ALA A 137 12.63 -14.91 -2.32
C ALA A 137 12.15 -13.78 -3.24
N ALA A 138 12.37 -13.91 -4.56
CA ALA A 138 11.89 -12.96 -5.56
C ALA A 138 10.35 -12.92 -5.61
N LEU A 139 9.68 -14.07 -5.56
CA LEU A 139 8.22 -14.14 -5.43
C LEU A 139 7.75 -13.53 -4.10
N GLY A 140 8.49 -13.74 -3.03
CA GLY A 140 8.28 -13.11 -1.73
C GLY A 140 8.36 -11.58 -1.81
N LEU A 141 9.33 -11.02 -2.55
CA LEU A 141 9.44 -9.57 -2.77
C LEU A 141 8.24 -9.01 -3.53
N LEU A 142 7.77 -9.73 -4.55
CA LEU A 142 6.56 -9.36 -5.28
C LEU A 142 5.33 -9.39 -4.36
N ALA A 143 5.19 -10.42 -3.53
CA ALA A 143 4.11 -10.52 -2.56
C ALA A 143 4.18 -9.42 -1.50
N LEU A 144 5.37 -9.11 -0.98
CA LEU A 144 5.61 -8.07 0.01
C LEU A 144 5.29 -6.67 -0.55
N GLY A 145 5.78 -6.36 -1.76
CA GLY A 145 5.49 -5.11 -2.45
C GLY A 145 4.00 -4.96 -2.77
N THR A 146 3.35 -6.04 -3.23
CA THR A 146 1.90 -6.05 -3.44
C THR A 146 1.16 -5.80 -2.13
N TYR A 147 1.52 -6.51 -1.06
CA TYR A 147 0.90 -6.34 0.25
C TYR A 147 1.08 -4.91 0.79
N ALA A 148 2.26 -4.28 0.61
CA ALA A 148 2.48 -2.89 0.97
C ALA A 148 1.50 -1.94 0.25
N LEU A 149 1.29 -2.13 -1.06
CA LEU A 149 0.34 -1.33 -1.84
C LEU A 149 -1.12 -1.47 -1.37
N LEU A 150 -1.48 -2.59 -0.72
CA LEU A 150 -2.81 -2.80 -0.15
C LEU A 150 -2.92 -2.30 1.30
N ALA A 151 -1.88 -2.54 2.09
CA ALA A 151 -1.85 -2.23 3.50
C ALA A 151 -1.89 -0.72 3.75
N TRP A 152 -1.16 0.07 2.96
CA TRP A 152 -1.09 1.51 3.14
C TRP A 152 -2.45 2.21 2.99
N PRO A 153 -3.21 2.04 1.88
CA PRO A 153 -4.56 2.61 1.76
C PRO A 153 -5.49 2.21 2.89
N ILE A 154 -5.51 0.92 3.27
CA ILE A 154 -6.44 0.40 4.28
C ILE A 154 -6.06 0.89 5.68
N LEU A 155 -4.77 1.03 5.98
CA LEU A 155 -4.30 1.50 7.27
C LEU A 155 -4.77 2.94 7.56
N VAL A 156 -4.71 3.81 6.56
CA VAL A 156 -5.00 5.26 6.69
C VAL A 156 -6.42 5.66 6.23
N ASP A 157 -7.26 4.68 5.86
CA ASP A 157 -8.63 4.91 5.40
C ASP A 157 -9.50 5.56 6.50
N PRO A 158 -10.12 6.74 6.27
CA PRO A 158 -10.99 7.41 7.24
C PRO A 158 -12.17 6.53 7.68
N ASN A 159 -12.74 5.76 6.75
CA ASN A 159 -13.90 4.90 7.04
C ASN A 159 -13.58 3.72 7.97
N ARG A 160 -12.30 3.38 8.14
CA ARG A 160 -11.85 2.25 8.97
C ARG A 160 -11.17 2.68 10.25
N GLU A 161 -11.21 3.97 10.59
CA GLU A 161 -10.52 4.53 11.75
C GLU A 161 -10.89 3.92 13.11
N ARG A 162 -12.11 3.39 13.23
CA ARG A 162 -12.58 2.73 14.46
C ARG A 162 -12.12 1.28 14.59
N GLN A 163 -11.64 0.67 13.50
CA GLN A 163 -11.16 -0.71 13.52
C GLN A 163 -9.75 -0.79 14.12
N SER A 164 -9.39 -1.92 14.73
CA SER A 164 -8.02 -2.16 15.19
C SER A 164 -7.04 -2.24 14.01
N VAL A 165 -5.77 -1.86 14.24
CA VAL A 165 -4.71 -1.95 13.21
C VAL A 165 -4.57 -3.38 12.69
N GLY A 166 -4.63 -4.37 13.58
CA GLY A 166 -4.58 -5.79 13.19
C GLY A 166 -5.72 -6.19 12.26
N ALA A 167 -6.95 -5.69 12.48
CA ALA A 167 -8.07 -5.96 11.58
C ALA A 167 -7.86 -5.37 10.19
N ARG A 168 -7.33 -4.15 10.10
CA ARG A 168 -7.00 -3.48 8.83
C ARG A 168 -5.92 -4.21 8.05
N LEU A 169 -4.84 -4.62 8.73
CA LEU A 169 -3.76 -5.39 8.09
C LEU A 169 -4.22 -6.80 7.68
N ARG A 170 -5.04 -7.45 8.51
CA ARG A 170 -5.70 -8.71 8.15
C ARG A 170 -6.57 -8.55 6.91
N LEU A 171 -7.33 -7.45 6.79
CA LEU A 171 -8.14 -7.17 5.61
C LEU A 171 -7.28 -7.02 4.35
N ALA A 172 -6.14 -6.34 4.44
CA ALA A 172 -5.18 -6.25 3.32
C ALA A 172 -4.69 -7.64 2.88
N GLY A 173 -4.37 -8.51 3.84
CA GLY A 173 -3.97 -9.89 3.56
C GLY A 173 -5.09 -10.73 2.95
N LEU A 174 -6.32 -10.62 3.47
CA LEU A 174 -7.49 -11.28 2.91
C LEU A 174 -7.79 -10.78 1.50
N LEU A 175 -7.59 -9.49 1.21
CA LEU A 175 -7.77 -8.92 -0.11
C LEU A 175 -6.78 -9.49 -1.13
N LEU A 176 -5.51 -9.63 -0.73
CA LEU A 176 -4.48 -10.27 -1.54
C LEU A 176 -4.83 -11.73 -1.84
N ALA A 177 -5.28 -12.48 -0.83
CA ALA A 177 -5.66 -13.88 -0.98
C ALA A 177 -6.93 -14.08 -1.83
N ALA A 178 -7.91 -13.18 -1.70
CA ALA A 178 -9.18 -13.29 -2.42
C ALA A 178 -9.08 -12.90 -3.90
N PHE A 179 -8.17 -12.00 -4.27
CA PHE A 179 -8.07 -11.46 -5.64
C PHE A 179 -6.62 -11.35 -6.15
N PRO A 180 -5.82 -12.43 -6.13
CA PRO A 180 -4.37 -12.36 -6.38
C PRO A 180 -4.02 -11.78 -7.75
N GLY A 181 -4.68 -12.22 -8.83
CA GLY A 181 -4.40 -11.74 -10.18
C GLY A 181 -4.72 -10.25 -10.38
N ARG A 182 -5.74 -9.73 -9.70
CA ARG A 182 -6.11 -8.31 -9.75
C ARG A 182 -5.11 -7.44 -9.00
N MET A 183 -4.69 -7.89 -7.82
CA MET A 183 -3.70 -7.18 -7.00
C MET A 183 -2.31 -7.24 -7.63
N ALA A 184 -1.96 -8.35 -8.28
CA ALA A 184 -0.75 -8.46 -9.10
C ALA A 184 -0.78 -7.46 -10.28
N GLY A 185 -1.91 -7.32 -10.97
CA GLY A 185 -2.08 -6.31 -12.03
C GLY A 185 -1.88 -4.87 -11.54
N LEU A 186 -2.44 -4.53 -10.37
CA LEU A 186 -2.19 -3.24 -9.72
C LEU A 186 -0.70 -3.06 -9.40
N ALA A 187 -0.08 -4.07 -8.77
CA ALA A 187 1.33 -4.02 -8.38
C ALA A 187 2.26 -3.87 -9.59
N ILE A 188 1.98 -4.55 -10.71
CA ILE A 188 2.73 -4.40 -11.96
C ILE A 188 2.63 -2.98 -12.48
N VAL A 189 1.42 -2.41 -12.57
CA VAL A 189 1.25 -1.03 -13.08
C VAL A 189 1.96 -0.02 -12.19
N CYS A 190 1.74 -0.08 -10.87
CA CYS A 190 2.41 0.80 -9.93
C CYS A 190 3.94 0.61 -9.95
N GLY A 191 4.39 -0.65 -10.04
CA GLY A 191 5.80 -1.01 -10.15
C GLY A 191 6.46 -0.43 -11.40
N VAL A 192 5.82 -0.52 -12.56
CA VAL A 192 6.32 0.08 -13.81
C VAL A 192 6.45 1.59 -13.68
N VAL A 193 5.45 2.27 -13.08
CA VAL A 193 5.53 3.71 -12.81
C VAL A 193 6.71 4.04 -11.90
N LEU A 194 6.88 3.33 -10.80
CA LEU A 194 7.99 3.57 -9.86
C LEU A 194 9.36 3.27 -10.47
N ILE A 195 9.50 2.19 -11.23
CA ILE A 195 10.75 1.81 -11.92
C ILE A 195 11.12 2.85 -12.98
N ALA A 196 10.17 3.24 -13.84
CA ALA A 196 10.39 4.28 -14.84
C ALA A 196 10.77 5.62 -14.18
N SER A 197 10.16 5.92 -13.03
CA SER A 197 10.43 7.14 -12.28
C SER A 197 11.76 7.12 -11.53
N ALA A 198 12.25 5.94 -11.15
CA ALA A 198 13.57 5.77 -10.57
C ALA A 198 14.68 6.09 -11.60
N ILE A 199 14.46 5.76 -12.89
CA ILE A 199 15.36 6.15 -13.99
C ILE A 199 15.34 7.68 -14.15
N ALA A 200 14.14 8.26 -14.22
CA ALA A 200 13.95 9.70 -14.27
C ALA A 200 13.89 10.30 -12.85
N PHE A 201 14.87 9.99 -11.98
CA PHE A 201 14.92 10.23 -10.52
C PHE A 201 14.15 11.45 -9.97
N ALA A 202 14.18 12.59 -10.68
CA ALA A 202 13.37 13.78 -10.38
C ALA A 202 11.85 13.50 -10.30
N ALA A 203 11.30 12.64 -11.15
CA ALA A 203 9.89 12.25 -11.16
C ALA A 203 9.50 11.44 -9.92
N LEU A 204 10.41 10.62 -9.39
CA LEU A 204 10.19 9.87 -8.15
C LEU A 204 9.98 10.83 -6.98
N ILE A 205 10.83 11.87 -6.90
CA ILE A 205 10.87 12.85 -5.82
C ILE A 205 9.70 13.83 -5.90
N THR A 206 9.16 14.08 -7.08
CA THR A 206 8.16 15.13 -7.29
C THR A 206 6.71 14.62 -7.33
N ILE A 207 6.43 13.49 -7.99
CA ILE A 207 5.05 13.15 -8.38
C ILE A 207 4.69 11.67 -8.13
N SER A 208 5.64 10.75 -8.29
CA SER A 208 5.31 9.35 -8.58
C SER A 208 4.68 8.59 -7.42
N VAL A 209 5.15 8.81 -6.19
CA VAL A 209 4.59 8.11 -5.02
C VAL A 209 3.18 8.59 -4.71
N ALA A 210 2.92 9.89 -4.82
CA ALA A 210 1.59 10.44 -4.66
C ALA A 210 0.61 9.93 -5.73
N PHE A 211 1.05 9.85 -7.00
CA PHE A 211 0.23 9.26 -8.06
C PHE A 211 -0.07 7.78 -7.80
N VAL A 212 0.95 6.99 -7.44
CA VAL A 212 0.77 5.57 -7.08
C VAL A 212 -0.15 5.40 -5.87
N ALA A 213 -0.04 6.27 -4.86
CA ALA A 213 -0.91 6.27 -3.70
C ALA A 213 -2.37 6.53 -4.09
N LEU A 214 -2.64 7.48 -4.99
CA LEU A 214 -4.00 7.72 -5.51
C LEU A 214 -4.55 6.51 -6.27
N VAL A 215 -3.76 5.95 -7.19
CA VAL A 215 -4.16 4.75 -7.96
C VAL A 215 -4.47 3.60 -7.01
N ALA A 216 -3.61 3.37 -6.01
CA ALA A 216 -3.81 2.36 -4.99
C ALA A 216 -5.09 2.65 -4.17
N CYS A 217 -5.30 3.86 -3.64
CA CYS A 217 -6.50 4.18 -2.87
C CYS A 217 -7.80 4.04 -3.68
N ARG A 218 -7.83 4.56 -4.93
CA ARG A 218 -9.00 4.44 -5.82
C ARG A 218 -9.29 3.00 -6.27
N TYR A 219 -8.32 2.08 -6.19
CA TYR A 219 -8.51 0.68 -6.54
C TYR A 219 -8.81 -0.21 -5.33
N VAL A 220 -8.00 -0.06 -4.27
CA VAL A 220 -7.97 -0.92 -3.08
C VAL A 220 -9.16 -0.65 -2.16
N LEU A 221 -9.50 0.62 -1.90
CA LEU A 221 -10.56 0.95 -0.93
C LEU A 221 -11.93 0.40 -1.35
N PRO A 222 -12.40 0.58 -2.61
CA PRO A 222 -13.65 -0.04 -3.05
C PRO A 222 -13.58 -1.58 -3.06
N ALA A 223 -12.42 -2.16 -3.37
CA ALA A 223 -12.24 -3.61 -3.32
C ALA A 223 -12.36 -4.16 -1.89
N ALA A 224 -11.78 -3.45 -0.91
CA ALA A 224 -11.87 -3.75 0.50
C ALA A 224 -13.31 -3.66 1.02
N ASP A 225 -14.05 -2.60 0.66
CA ASP A 225 -15.47 -2.43 1.05
C ASP A 225 -16.32 -3.61 0.56
N ARG A 226 -16.10 -4.06 -0.68
CA ARG A 226 -16.82 -5.21 -1.25
C ARG A 226 -16.46 -6.52 -0.55
N LEU A 227 -15.21 -6.68 -0.12
CA LEU A 227 -14.78 -7.88 0.59
C LEU A 227 -15.40 -7.92 2.00
N GLU A 228 -15.35 -6.82 2.75
CA GLU A 228 -16.00 -6.72 4.05
C GLU A 228 -17.51 -6.99 3.95
N ALA A 229 -18.19 -6.39 2.96
CA ALA A 229 -19.61 -6.63 2.74
C ALA A 229 -19.94 -8.09 2.38
N ARG A 230 -18.99 -8.85 1.79
CA ARG A 230 -19.15 -10.29 1.57
C ARG A 230 -18.95 -11.08 2.86
N LEU A 231 -17.90 -10.77 3.63
CA LEU A 231 -17.61 -11.43 4.90
C LEU A 231 -18.77 -11.27 5.90
N ASN A 232 -19.35 -10.08 6.01
CA ASN A 232 -20.48 -9.82 6.89
C ASN A 232 -21.74 -10.60 6.49
N ARG A 233 -21.97 -10.81 5.18
CA ARG A 233 -23.10 -11.63 4.69
C ARG A 233 -22.93 -13.10 5.04
N VAL A 234 -21.72 -13.64 4.90
CA VAL A 234 -21.42 -15.03 5.26
C VAL A 234 -21.59 -15.25 6.77
N ALA A 235 -21.13 -14.31 7.59
CA ALA A 235 -21.34 -14.35 9.04
C ALA A 235 -22.83 -14.35 9.40
N ALA A 236 -23.62 -13.45 8.81
CA ALA A 236 -25.05 -13.35 9.07
C ALA A 236 -25.87 -14.58 8.61
N SER A 237 -25.41 -15.30 7.58
CA SER A 237 -26.06 -16.55 7.16
C SER A 237 -25.76 -17.73 8.09
N GLY A 238 -24.59 -17.76 8.72
CA GLY A 238 -24.23 -18.83 9.66
C GLY A 238 -25.06 -18.77 10.95
N ASP A 239 -25.37 -17.56 11.42
CA ASP A 239 -26.17 -17.32 12.63
C ASP A 239 -27.61 -17.85 12.48
N ARG A 240 -28.24 -17.58 11.33
CA ARG A 240 -29.63 -18.03 11.06
C ARG A 240 -29.79 -19.54 10.98
N SER A 241 -28.79 -20.25 10.45
CA SER A 241 -28.84 -21.72 10.42
C SER A 241 -28.75 -22.35 11.80
N GLN A 242 -28.23 -21.63 12.79
CA GLN A 242 -28.13 -22.11 14.16
C GLN A 242 -29.46 -21.92 14.90
N ASP A 243 -30.16 -20.81 14.70
CA ASP A 243 -31.49 -20.55 15.27
C ASP A 243 -32.58 -21.49 14.73
N ASP A 244 -32.53 -21.88 13.45
CA ASP A 244 -33.54 -22.78 12.85
C ASP A 244 -33.37 -24.26 13.28
N SER A 245 -32.33 -24.58 14.06
CA SER A 245 -32.00 -25.94 14.51
C SER A 245 -32.35 -26.22 15.98
N GLU A 246 -32.87 -25.22 16.70
CA GLU A 246 -33.39 -25.33 18.08
C GLU A 246 -34.92 -25.38 18.12
#